data_AF-A0A2R6LPU5-F1
#
_entry.id   AF-A0A2R6LPU5-F1
#
_cell.length_a   1.000
_cell.length_b   1.000
_cell.length_c   1.000
_cell.angle_alpha   90.00
_cell.angle_beta   90.00
_cell.angle_gamma   90.00
#
_symmetry.space_group_name_H-M   'P 1'
#
loop_
_entity.id
_entity.type
_entity.pdbx_description
1 polymer ?
#
loop_
_entity_poly.entity_id
_entity_poly.type
_entity_poly.pdbx_seq_one_letter_code
_entity_poly.pdbx_strand_id
1 'polypeptide(L)' 'MTRIDITDEVVRQLRDVLETGDLDHEHNYMGARFAALDLGHEELAAFVREADAATYYEALQRAKRLERAD' A
#
# COMPACT_ATOMS: atom_id res chain seq x y z
N MET A 1 -9.12 1.27 -11.91
CA MET A 1 -7.93 2.13 -11.83
C MET A 1 -8.36 3.56 -12.04
N THR A 2 -8.60 4.25 -10.94
CA THR A 2 -9.10 5.62 -10.86
C THR A 2 -8.40 6.34 -9.71
N ARG A 3 -8.42 7.66 -9.72
CA ARG A 3 -7.96 8.46 -8.58
C ARG A 3 -8.95 8.30 -7.44
N ILE A 4 -8.48 7.78 -6.31
CA ILE A 4 -9.27 7.53 -5.10
C ILE A 4 -8.55 8.11 -3.88
N ASP A 5 -9.29 8.33 -2.81
CA ASP A 5 -8.72 8.89 -1.58
C ASP A 5 -7.71 7.94 -0.94
N ILE A 6 -6.62 8.51 -0.43
CA ILE A 6 -5.59 7.80 0.33
C ILE A 6 -5.82 8.07 1.81
N THR A 7 -6.38 7.10 2.51
CA THR A 7 -6.67 7.18 3.95
C THR A 7 -5.41 6.93 4.78
N ASP A 8 -5.40 7.40 6.02
CA ASP A 8 -4.31 7.11 6.97
C ASP A 8 -4.20 5.60 7.23
N GLU A 9 -5.32 4.88 7.20
CA GLU A 9 -5.36 3.43 7.37
C GLU A 9 -4.71 2.70 6.19
N VAL A 10 -4.97 3.12 4.95
CA VAL A 10 -4.26 2.60 3.77
C VAL A 10 -2.76 2.82 3.88
N VAL A 11 -2.33 4.00 4.34
CA VAL A 11 -0.91 4.31 4.52
C VAL A 11 -0.29 3.43 5.60
N ARG A 12 -0.99 3.23 6.72
CA ARG A 12 -0.56 2.38 7.84
C ARG A 12 -0.44 0.92 7.40
N GLN A 13 -1.48 0.36 6.77
CA GLN A 13 -1.47 -1.02 6.26
C GLN A 13 -0.40 -1.24 5.18
N LEU A 14 -0.13 -0.22 4.35
CA LEU A 14 0.92 -0.30 3.33
C LEU A 14 2.31 -0.32 3.97
N ARG A 15 2.50 0.38 5.10
CA ARG A 15 3.73 0.27 5.90
C ARG A 15 3.90 -1.14 6.45
N ASP A 16 2.87 -1.71 7.06
CA ASP A 16 2.90 -3.08 7.60
C ASP A 16 3.32 -4.09 6.51
N VAL A 17 2.79 -3.94 5.28
CA VAL A 17 3.17 -4.72 4.10
C VAL A 17 4.63 -4.52 3.67
N LEU A 18 5.17 -3.30 3.72
CA LEU A 18 6.57 -3.03 3.39
C LEU A 18 7.52 -3.61 4.44
N GLU A 19 7.13 -3.60 5.70
CA GLU A 19 7.92 -4.11 6.83
C GLU A 19 8.05 -5.64 6.82
N THR A 20 7.15 -6.38 6.14
CA THR A 20 7.30 -7.83 6.01
C THR A 20 8.48 -8.23 5.10
N GLY A 21 8.84 -7.37 4.15
CA GLY A 21 9.87 -7.65 3.15
C GLY A 21 9.48 -8.70 2.10
N ASP A 22 8.22 -9.14 2.07
CA ASP A 22 7.73 -10.18 1.14
C ASP A 22 7.42 -9.64 -0.27
N LEU A 23 7.49 -8.32 -0.45
CA LEU A 23 7.30 -7.67 -1.74
C LEU A 23 8.58 -7.73 -2.57
N ASP A 24 8.56 -8.51 -3.67
CA ASP A 24 9.64 -8.55 -4.67
C ASP A 24 10.05 -7.13 -5.14
N HIS A 25 9.07 -6.26 -5.30
CA HIS A 25 9.27 -4.86 -5.65
C HIS A 25 8.09 -4.02 -5.16
N GLU A 26 8.35 -2.88 -4.52
CA GLU A 26 7.33 -1.98 -3.94
C GLU A 26 6.26 -1.47 -4.93
N HIS A 27 6.59 -1.40 -6.23
CA HIS A 27 5.68 -1.05 -7.32
C HIS A 27 4.85 -2.23 -7.85
N ASN A 28 5.03 -3.43 -7.31
CA ASN A 28 4.23 -4.60 -7.69
C ASN A 28 2.85 -4.52 -7.04
N TYR A 29 1.91 -3.83 -7.69
CA TYR A 29 0.53 -3.68 -7.21
C TYR A 29 -0.15 -5.02 -6.94
N MET A 30 0.12 -6.04 -7.76
CA MET A 30 -0.45 -7.37 -7.54
C MET A 30 0.13 -8.01 -6.28
N GLY A 31 1.46 -7.93 -6.10
CA GLY A 31 2.13 -8.41 -4.89
C GLY A 31 1.64 -7.70 -3.63
N ALA A 32 1.52 -6.36 -3.68
CA ALA A 32 1.04 -5.57 -2.55
C ALA A 32 -0.40 -5.91 -2.17
N ARG A 33 -1.25 -6.20 -3.16
CA ARG A 33 -2.62 -6.65 -2.92
C ARG A 33 -2.67 -8.04 -2.26
N PHE A 34 -1.82 -8.98 -2.68
CA PHE A 34 -1.77 -10.30 -2.05
C PHE A 34 -1.22 -10.22 -0.62
N ALA A 35 -0.12 -9.51 -0.40
CA ALA A 35 0.42 -9.26 0.93
C ALA A 35 -0.61 -8.61 1.86
N ALA A 36 -1.38 -7.64 1.35
CA ALA A 36 -2.47 -7.03 2.10
C ALA A 36 -3.53 -8.05 2.51
N LEU A 37 -3.94 -8.95 1.61
CA LEU A 37 -4.92 -10.00 1.94
C LEU A 37 -4.38 -10.99 2.96
N ASP A 38 -3.12 -11.40 2.85
CA ASP A 38 -2.48 -12.33 3.78
C ASP A 38 -2.37 -11.75 5.20
N LEU A 39 -2.21 -10.42 5.32
CA LEU A 39 -2.19 -9.70 6.60
C LEU A 39 -3.59 -9.29 7.10
N GLY A 40 -4.66 -9.56 6.35
CA GLY A 40 -6.02 -9.14 6.70
C GLY A 40 -6.30 -7.64 6.51
N HIS A 41 -5.50 -6.96 5.69
CA HIS A 41 -5.62 -5.55 5.34
C HIS A 41 -6.61 -5.35 4.18
N GLU A 42 -7.90 -5.52 4.47
CA GLU A 42 -8.97 -5.46 3.45
C GLU A 42 -9.07 -4.09 2.77
N GLU A 43 -8.86 -3.00 3.51
CA GLU A 43 -8.92 -1.63 2.97
C GLU A 43 -7.78 -1.37 1.98
N LEU A 44 -6.55 -1.78 2.30
CA LEU A 44 -5.44 -1.73 1.38
C LEU A 44 -5.67 -2.61 0.15
N ALA A 45 -6.17 -3.83 0.33
CA ALA A 45 -6.44 -4.72 -0.80
C ALA A 45 -7.50 -4.14 -1.76
N ALA A 46 -8.53 -3.48 -1.22
CA ALA A 46 -9.54 -2.77 -2.00
C ALA A 46 -8.94 -1.54 -2.70
N PHE A 47 -8.15 -0.73 -1.98
CA PHE A 47 -7.45 0.42 -2.51
C PHE A 47 -6.55 0.05 -3.69
N VAL A 48 -5.67 -0.96 -3.54
CA VAL A 48 -4.74 -1.37 -4.61
C VAL A 48 -5.46 -1.89 -5.85
N ARG A 49 -6.64 -2.51 -5.69
CA ARG A 49 -7.48 -2.97 -6.80
C ARG A 49 -8.05 -1.80 -7.61
N GLU A 50 -8.36 -0.68 -6.95
CA GLU A 50 -9.12 0.42 -7.53
C GLU A 50 -8.25 1.60 -7.94
N ALA A 51 -7.19 1.88 -7.20
CA ALA A 51 -6.27 2.99 -7.42
C ALA A 51 -5.63 2.93 -8.80
N ASP A 52 -5.42 4.08 -9.42
CA ASP A 52 -4.46 4.21 -10.52
C ASP A 52 -3.01 4.16 -10.00
N ALA A 53 -2.06 3.98 -10.92
CA ALA A 53 -0.64 3.85 -10.58
C ALA A 53 -0.07 5.08 -9.84
N ALA A 54 -0.49 6.29 -10.21
CA ALA A 54 -0.02 7.51 -9.55
C ALA A 54 -0.59 7.62 -8.13
N THR A 55 -1.86 7.26 -7.93
CA THR A 55 -2.50 7.21 -6.62
C THR A 55 -1.84 6.18 -5.69
N TYR A 56 -1.53 4.98 -6.19
CA TYR A 56 -0.77 3.99 -5.42
C TYR A 56 0.63 4.49 -5.07
N TYR A 57 1.34 5.09 -6.03
CA TYR A 57 2.68 5.62 -5.80
C TYR A 57 2.67 6.73 -4.74
N GLU A 58 1.66 7.59 -4.73
CA GLU A 58 1.52 8.61 -3.68
C GLU A 58 1.33 7.97 -2.29
N ALA A 59 0.50 6.92 -2.18
CA ALA A 59 0.32 6.19 -0.92
C ALA A 59 1.62 5.53 -0.45
N LEU A 60 2.36 4.93 -1.38
CA LEU A 60 3.66 4.32 -1.11
C LEU A 60 4.68 5.33 -0.58
N GLN A 61 4.73 6.53 -1.17
CA GLN A 61 5.61 7.60 -0.71
C GLN A 61 5.19 8.14 0.66
N ARG A 62 3.89 8.15 0.98
CA ARG A 62 3.41 8.49 2.34
C ARG A 62 3.85 7.44 3.36
N ALA A 63 3.69 6.15 3.04
CA ALA A 63 4.08 5.05 3.92
C ALA A 63 5.59 5.08 4.23
N LYS A 64 6.42 5.30 3.22
CA LYS A 64 7.88 5.43 3.37
C LYS A 64 8.32 6.66 4.15
N ARG A 65 7.55 7.76 4.13
CA ARG A 65 7.88 8.93 4.95
C ARG A 65 7.62 8.69 6.43
N LEU A 66 6.68 7.82 6.79
CA LEU A 66 6.47 7.42 8.18
C LEU A 66 7.66 6.62 8.74
N GLU A 67 8.33 5.82 7.92
CA GLU A 67 9.55 5.08 8.31
C GLU A 67 10.68 6.02 8.79
N ARG A 68 10.79 7.22 8.20
CA ARG A 68 11.85 8.20 8.55
C ARG A 68 11.52 9.09 9.74
N ALA A 69 10.31 8.98 10.29
CA ALA A 69 9.85 9.82 11.39
C ALA A 69 10.05 9.16 12.77
N ASP A 70 10.59 7.94 12.82
CA ASP A 70 10.98 7.19 14.03
C ASP A 70 12.49 7.25 14.29
#